data_AF-A0A2V7Y9Y4-F1
#
_entry.id   AF-A0A2V7Y9Y4-F1
#
_cell.length_a   1.000
_cell.length_b   1.000
_cell.length_c   1.000
_cell.angle_alpha   90.00
_cell.angle_beta   90.00
_cell.angle_gamma   90.00
#
_symmetry.space_group_name_H-M   'P 1'
#
loop_
_entity.id
_entity.type
_entity.pdbx_description
1 polymer ?
#
loop_
_entity_poly.entity_id
_entity_poly.type
_entity_poly.pdbx_seq_one_letter_code
_entity_poly.pdbx_strand_id
1 'polypeptide(L)'
;MMNEPMDAGIASEKEGPVRPRDLLQAVGRRIVRERKRRGWSQGDLARRLGVKRERMGNWERGENAPRLEELALLGQILRLSLDELVYGRKRGRRLTEDELRRGEQCLAGLVELLGAAPGGPPAGEES
;
A
#
# COMPACT_ATOMS: atom_id res chain seq x y z
N MET A 1 -36.91 29.25 -24.81
CA MET A 1 -36.27 27.93 -24.67
C MET A 1 -35.51 27.95 -23.36
N MET A 2 -36.10 27.33 -22.34
CA MET A 2 -35.42 27.00 -21.09
C MET A 2 -34.47 25.85 -21.38
N ASN A 3 -33.20 26.00 -21.01
CA ASN A 3 -32.30 24.86 -20.94
C ASN A 3 -31.52 24.91 -19.62
N GLU A 4 -32.22 24.52 -18.57
CA GLU A 4 -31.65 23.69 -17.51
C GLU A 4 -32.48 22.40 -17.53
N PRO A 5 -31.89 21.21 -17.32
CA PRO A 5 -31.27 20.96 -16.03
C PRO A 5 -30.12 19.91 -15.98
N MET A 6 -29.57 19.79 -14.77
CA MET A 6 -28.89 18.60 -14.21
C MET A 6 -27.52 18.24 -14.83
N ASP A 7 -26.51 17.82 -14.09
CA ASP A 7 -26.45 17.26 -12.75
C ASP A 7 -25.07 17.60 -12.19
N ALA A 8 -25.04 18.19 -10.99
CA ALA A 8 -23.82 18.34 -10.22
C ALA A 8 -23.47 16.97 -9.60
N GLY A 9 -23.11 16.03 -10.47
CA GLY A 9 -22.42 14.82 -10.06
C GLY A 9 -21.05 15.25 -9.56
N ILE A 10 -20.90 15.33 -8.24
CA ILE A 10 -19.62 15.47 -7.55
C ILE A 10 -18.74 14.33 -8.03
N ALA A 11 -17.90 14.62 -9.02
CA ALA A 11 -16.92 13.70 -9.54
C ALA A 11 -16.02 13.25 -8.37
N SER A 12 -15.84 11.94 -8.27
CA SER A 12 -14.91 11.30 -7.34
C SER A 12 -13.48 11.79 -7.61
N GLU A 13 -13.06 12.86 -6.94
CA GLU A 13 -11.71 13.43 -7.02
C GLU A 13 -10.67 12.61 -6.24
N LYS A 14 -10.46 11.32 -6.54
CA LYS A 14 -9.31 10.56 -5.95
C LYS A 14 -8.57 9.57 -6.83
N GLU A 15 -8.78 9.56 -8.15
CA GLU A 15 -7.99 8.70 -9.05
C GLU A 15 -7.42 9.45 -10.25
N GLY A 16 -6.63 10.49 -9.96
CA GLY A 16 -5.70 11.04 -10.94
C GLY A 16 -4.38 10.23 -10.98
N PRO A 17 -3.61 10.26 -12.08
CA PRO A 17 -2.31 9.60 -12.15
C PRO A 17 -1.39 10.14 -11.05
N VAL A 18 -0.67 9.24 -10.36
CA VAL A 18 0.25 9.62 -9.29
C VAL A 18 1.28 10.60 -9.83
N ARG A 19 1.30 11.82 -9.30
CA ARG A 19 2.27 12.83 -9.71
C ARG A 19 3.68 12.37 -9.30
N PRO A 20 4.69 12.44 -10.19
CA PRO A 20 6.03 11.95 -9.88
C PRO A 20 6.61 12.49 -8.56
N ARG A 21 6.41 13.79 -8.29
CA ARG A 21 6.88 14.43 -7.06
C ARG A 21 6.24 13.83 -5.79
N ASP A 22 4.95 13.53 -5.82
CA ASP A 22 4.23 12.95 -4.69
C ASP A 22 4.75 11.54 -4.39
N LEU A 23 5.05 10.77 -5.45
CA LEU A 23 5.65 9.45 -5.34
C LEU A 23 7.04 9.49 -4.71
N LEU A 24 7.92 10.39 -5.19
CA LEU A 24 9.27 10.57 -4.65
C LEU A 24 9.24 10.91 -3.16
N GLN A 25 8.36 11.82 -2.78
CA GLN A 25 8.23 12.24 -1.39
C GLN A 25 7.64 11.13 -0.51
N ALA A 26 6.71 10.33 -1.03
CA ALA A 26 6.20 9.14 -0.35
C ALA A 26 7.29 8.09 -0.12
N VAL A 27 8.09 7.77 -1.14
CA VAL A 27 9.24 6.86 -1.05
C VAL A 27 10.25 7.38 -0.01
N GLY A 28 10.64 8.65 -0.10
CA GLY A 28 11.56 9.27 0.85
C GLY A 28 11.09 9.18 2.30
N ARG A 29 9.81 9.49 2.57
CA ARG A 29 9.20 9.34 3.89
C ARG A 29 9.24 7.89 4.41
N ARG A 30 9.05 6.90 3.53
CA ARG A 30 9.14 5.48 3.92
C ARG A 30 10.58 5.09 4.24
N ILE A 31 11.55 5.51 3.43
CA ILE A 31 12.98 5.30 3.74
C ILE A 31 13.33 5.86 5.13
N VAL A 32 12.94 7.10 5.43
CA VAL A 32 13.15 7.71 6.76
C VAL A 32 12.55 6.86 7.87
N ARG A 33 11.28 6.44 7.72
CA ARG A 33 10.55 5.66 8.72
C ARG A 33 11.24 4.33 8.99
N GLU A 34 11.57 3.60 7.93
CA GLU A 34 12.20 2.28 8.00
C GLU A 34 13.61 2.34 8.61
N ARG A 35 14.37 3.39 8.26
CA ARG A 35 15.69 3.66 8.80
C ARG A 35 15.61 3.96 10.30
N LYS A 36 14.71 4.87 10.70
CA LYS A 36 14.51 5.26 12.11
C LYS A 36 14.02 4.10 12.96
N ARG A 37 13.11 3.25 12.46
CA ARG A 37 12.66 2.04 13.18
C ARG A 37 13.82 1.10 13.54
N ARG A 38 14.90 1.14 12.78
CA ARG A 38 16.11 0.33 12.98
C ARG A 38 17.21 1.05 13.75
N GLY A 39 16.97 2.27 14.22
CA GLY A 39 17.97 3.09 14.92
C GLY A 39 19.12 3.56 14.03
N TRP A 40 18.95 3.56 12.70
CA TRP A 40 20.02 3.93 11.77
C TRP A 40 20.04 5.44 11.50
N SER A 41 21.22 6.03 11.37
CA SER A 41 21.42 7.36 10.79
C SER A 41 21.43 7.31 9.25
N GLN A 42 21.27 8.45 8.58
CA GLN A 42 21.38 8.51 7.11
C GLN A 42 22.71 7.92 6.62
N GLY A 43 23.80 8.17 7.35
CA GLY A 43 25.11 7.61 7.04
C GLY A 43 25.15 6.08 7.15
N ASP A 44 24.44 5.51 8.13
CA ASP A 44 24.40 4.06 8.34
C ASP A 44 23.69 3.33 7.20
N LEU A 45 22.57 3.88 6.72
CA LEU A 45 21.86 3.32 5.58
C LEU A 45 22.63 3.54 4.27
N ALA A 46 23.23 4.73 4.09
CA ALA A 46 24.05 5.03 2.92
C ALA A 46 25.25 4.08 2.80
N ARG A 47 25.96 3.79 3.91
CA ARG A 47 27.06 2.82 3.94
C ARG A 47 26.62 1.41 3.57
N ARG A 48 25.47 0.95 4.08
CA ARG A 48 24.89 -0.36 3.73
C ARG A 48 24.54 -0.49 2.24
N LEU A 49 24.14 0.62 1.62
CA LEU A 49 23.80 0.71 0.19
C LEU A 49 25.00 0.99 -0.71
N GLY A 50 26.18 1.30 -0.16
CA GLY A 50 27.34 1.71 -0.97
C GLY A 50 27.17 3.07 -1.65
N VAL A 51 26.37 3.98 -1.09
CA VAL A 51 26.12 5.32 -1.65
C VAL A 51 26.61 6.45 -0.75
N LYS A 52 26.79 7.64 -1.31
CA LYS A 52 27.10 8.85 -0.53
C LYS A 52 25.93 9.23 0.38
N ARG A 53 26.23 9.70 1.60
CA ARG A 53 25.21 10.18 2.57
C ARG A 53 24.31 11.27 1.98
N GLU A 54 24.87 12.16 1.15
CA GLU A 54 24.12 13.22 0.47
C GLU A 54 23.01 12.65 -0.43
N ARG A 55 23.30 11.60 -1.22
CA ARG A 55 22.28 10.91 -2.04
C ARG A 55 21.13 10.40 -1.18
N MET A 56 21.44 9.79 -0.04
CA MET A 56 20.43 9.35 0.92
C MET A 56 19.56 10.50 1.41
N GLY A 57 20.16 11.66 1.73
CA GLY A 57 19.41 12.86 2.11
C GLY A 57 18.48 13.36 1.01
N ASN A 58 18.95 13.38 -0.24
CA ASN A 58 18.16 13.84 -1.39
C ASN A 58 16.97 12.90 -1.66
N TRP A 59 17.15 11.58 -1.49
CA TRP A 59 16.07 10.61 -1.58
C TRP A 59 15.04 10.77 -0.46
N GLU A 60 15.49 10.96 0.78
CA GLU A 60 14.60 11.13 1.93
C GLU A 60 13.74 12.41 1.82
N ARG A 61 14.25 13.46 1.16
CA ARG A 61 13.49 14.71 0.87
C ARG A 61 12.66 14.63 -0.41
N GLY A 62 12.81 13.58 -1.22
CA GLY A 62 12.11 13.41 -2.49
C GLY A 62 12.61 14.35 -3.59
N GLU A 63 13.84 14.84 -3.49
CA GLU A 63 14.45 15.74 -4.49
C GLU A 63 14.90 14.97 -5.74
N ASN A 64 15.35 13.73 -5.55
CA ASN A 64 15.79 12.85 -6.63
C ASN A 64 15.30 11.41 -6.39
N ALA A 65 15.09 10.68 -7.49
CA ALA A 65 14.76 9.26 -7.44
C ALA A 65 16.01 8.41 -7.18
N PRO A 66 15.93 7.34 -6.37
CA PRO A 66 16.90 6.25 -6.44
C PRO A 66 16.76 5.55 -7.80
N ARG A 67 17.89 5.07 -8.35
CA ARG A 67 17.90 4.22 -9.55
C ARG A 67 17.27 2.87 -9.27
N LEU A 68 16.98 2.11 -10.32
CA LEU A 68 16.32 0.81 -10.21
C LEU A 68 17.11 -0.16 -9.32
N GLU A 69 18.43 -0.20 -9.48
CA GLU A 69 19.34 -1.03 -8.68
C GLU A 69 19.31 -0.62 -7.21
N GLU A 70 19.25 0.69 -6.95
CA GLU A 70 19.21 1.27 -5.60
C GLU A 70 17.86 0.98 -4.92
N LEU A 71 16.75 1.00 -5.67
CA LEU A 71 15.44 0.59 -5.19
C LEU A 71 15.41 -0.90 -4.81
N ALA A 72 16.00 -1.77 -5.64
CA ALA A 72 16.09 -3.19 -5.34
C ALA A 72 16.91 -3.46 -4.07
N LEU A 73 18.07 -2.81 -3.93
CA LEU A 73 18.90 -2.90 -2.72
C LEU A 73 18.20 -2.33 -1.49
N LEU A 74 17.48 -1.21 -1.63
CA LEU A 74 16.64 -0.67 -0.55
C LEU A 74 15.60 -1.69 -0.08
N GLY A 75 14.91 -2.35 -1.01
CA GLY A 75 13.96 -3.42 -0.68
C GLY A 75 14.61 -4.56 0.13
N GLN A 76 15.78 -5.03 -0.30
CA GLN A 76 16.53 -6.08 0.40
C GLN A 76 16.98 -5.65 1.81
N ILE A 77 17.62 -4.48 1.93
CA ILE A 77 18.20 -3.97 3.18
C ILE A 77 17.10 -3.60 4.18
N LEU A 78 16.03 -2.95 3.71
CA LEU A 78 14.89 -2.55 4.53
C LEU A 78 13.86 -3.66 4.70
N ARG A 79 14.08 -4.85 4.12
CA ARG A 79 13.16 -6.00 4.17
C ARG A 79 11.73 -5.61 3.77
N LEU A 80 11.62 -4.85 2.68
CA LEU A 80 10.36 -4.42 2.08
C LEU A 80 10.27 -4.94 0.64
N SER A 81 9.07 -5.31 0.22
CA SER A 81 8.76 -5.44 -1.20
C SER A 81 8.81 -4.07 -1.91
N LEU A 82 8.97 -4.08 -3.24
CA LEU A 82 8.91 -2.84 -4.02
C LEU A 82 7.53 -2.18 -3.93
N ASP A 83 6.44 -2.95 -3.87
CA ASP A 83 5.09 -2.42 -3.66
C ASP A 83 4.97 -1.66 -2.32
N GLU A 84 5.56 -2.20 -1.25
CA GLU A 84 5.61 -1.53 0.05
C GLU A 84 6.48 -0.27 0.02
N LEU A 85 7.63 -0.32 -0.65
CA LEU A 85 8.55 0.80 -0.73
C LEU A 85 7.97 1.96 -1.58
N VAL A 86 7.38 1.63 -2.73
CA VAL A 86 6.93 2.59 -3.75
C VAL A 86 5.49 3.04 -3.51
N TYR A 87 4.56 2.11 -3.31
CA TYR A 87 3.14 2.42 -3.14
C TYR A 87 2.69 2.41 -1.68
N GLY A 88 3.49 1.86 -0.76
CA GLY A 88 3.11 1.78 0.66
C GLY A 88 2.04 0.74 0.94
N ARG A 89 1.76 -0.14 -0.03
CA ARG A 89 0.78 -1.20 0.09
C ARG A 89 1.52 -2.52 0.30
N LYS A 90 1.09 -3.27 1.31
CA LYS A 90 1.47 -4.68 1.39
C LYS A 90 0.65 -5.42 0.35
N ARG A 91 1.27 -5.96 -0.69
CA ARG A 91 0.59 -6.99 -1.47
C ARG A 91 0.55 -8.24 -0.60
N GLY A 92 -0.65 -8.69 -0.26
CA GLY A 92 -0.83 -10.02 0.28
C GLY A 92 -0.23 -11.03 -0.69
N ARG A 93 0.36 -12.10 -0.15
CA ARG A 93 0.71 -13.25 -1.00
C ARG A 93 -0.59 -13.80 -1.61
N ARG A 94 -0.51 -14.36 -2.81
CA ARG A 94 -1.61 -15.19 -3.31
C ARG A 94 -1.76 -16.38 -2.37
N LEU A 95 -2.99 -16.63 -1.95
CA LEU A 95 -3.36 -17.85 -1.26
C LEU A 95 -3.60 -18.93 -2.31
N THR A 96 -3.22 -20.17 -1.99
CA THR A 96 -3.67 -21.33 -2.76
C THR A 96 -5.16 -21.56 -2.53
N GLU A 97 -5.81 -22.29 -3.44
CA GLU A 97 -7.24 -22.63 -3.32
C GLU A 97 -7.54 -23.31 -1.97
N ASP A 98 -6.68 -24.23 -1.54
CA ASP A 98 -6.84 -24.94 -0.27
C ASP A 98 -6.67 -24.02 0.94
N GLU A 99 -5.75 -23.05 0.88
CA GLU A 99 -5.60 -22.05 1.94
C GLU A 99 -6.80 -21.12 2.03
N LEU A 100 -7.35 -20.73 0.88
CA LEU A 100 -8.56 -19.90 0.83
C LEU A 100 -9.75 -20.67 1.41
N ARG A 101 -9.98 -21.90 0.96
CA ARG A 101 -11.06 -22.77 1.47
C ARG A 101 -10.97 -22.99 2.98
N ARG A 102 -9.77 -23.26 3.51
CA ARG A 102 -9.56 -23.38 4.97
C ARG A 102 -9.86 -22.07 5.69
N GLY A 103 -9.45 -20.94 5.12
CA GLY A 103 -9.75 -19.62 5.66
C GLY A 103 -11.26 -19.36 5.72
N GLU A 104 -11.98 -19.66 4.63
CA GLU A 104 -13.44 -19.53 4.55
C GLU A 104 -14.16 -20.39 5.58
N GLN A 105 -13.76 -21.66 5.71
CA GLN A 105 -14.33 -22.56 6.72
C GLN A 105 -14.10 -22.06 8.15
N CYS A 106 -12.91 -21.53 8.43
CA CYS A 106 -12.58 -20.97 9.74
C CYS A 106 -13.42 -19.71 10.05
N LEU A 107 -13.58 -18.82 9.07
CA LEU A 107 -14.41 -17.61 9.20
C LEU A 107 -15.89 -17.95 9.35
N ALA A 108 -16.41 -18.94 8.62
CA ALA A 108 -17.79 -19.40 8.75
C ALA A 108 -18.08 -19.88 10.18
N GLY A 109 -17.19 -20.70 10.76
CA GLY A 109 -17.34 -21.14 12.15
C GLY A 109 -17.30 -19.98 13.17
N LEU A 110 -16.47 -18.95 12.93
CA LEU A 110 -16.46 -17.76 13.79
C LEU A 110 -17.77 -16.94 13.66
N VAL A 111 -18.32 -16.83 12.46
CA VAL A 111 -19.60 -16.15 12.20
C VAL A 111 -20.74 -16.85 12.94
N GLU A 112 -20.77 -18.18 12.91
CA GLU A 112 -21.72 -19.00 13.67
C GLU A 112 -21.57 -18.79 15.19
N LEU A 113 -20.33 -18.83 15.70
CA LEU A 113 -20.04 -18.62 17.13
C LEU A 113 -20.43 -17.21 17.63
N LEU A 114 -20.30 -16.20 16.77
CA LEU A 114 -20.69 -14.83 17.08
C LEU A 114 -22.20 -14.57 16.88
N GLY A 115 -22.97 -15.57 16.43
CA GLY A 115 -24.42 -15.47 16.23
C GLY A 115 -24.83 -14.59 15.05
N ALA A 116 -23.89 -14.26 14.15
CA ALA A 116 -24.20 -13.54 12.93
C ALA A 116 -24.74 -14.56 11.91
N ALA A 117 -26.05 -14.62 11.71
CA ALA A 117 -26.62 -15.54 10.73
C ALA A 117 -26.04 -15.26 9.33
N PRO A 118 -25.45 -16.25 8.63
CA PRO A 118 -25.03 -16.05 7.25
C PRO A 118 -26.29 -15.89 6.40
N GLY A 119 -26.46 -14.70 5.81
CA GLY A 119 -27.45 -14.35 4.78
C GLY A 119 -28.66 -15.28 4.67
N GLY A 120 -29.72 -14.99 5.42
CA GLY A 120 -31.04 -15.57 5.13
C GLY A 120 -31.49 -15.14 3.73
N PRO A 121 -32.13 -16.03 2.94
CA PRO A 121 -32.67 -15.66 1.63
C PRO A 121 -33.69 -14.51 1.78
N PRO A 122 -33.86 -13.63 0.77
CA PRO A 122 -34.89 -12.60 0.83
C PRO A 122 -36.24 -13.30 1.03
N ALA A 123 -36.93 -12.94 2.12
CA ALA A 123 -38.29 -13.37 2.39
C ALA A 123 -39.20 -12.85 1.27
N GLY A 124 -39.41 -13.69 0.27
CA GLY A 124 -40.36 -13.52 -0.81
C GLY A 124 -41.07 -14.84 -1.02
N GLU A 125 -42.39 -14.74 -1.18
CA GLU A 125 -43.36 -15.83 -1.42
C GLU A 125 -43.83 -16.58 -0.16
N GLU A 126 -44.73 -15.93 0.58
CA GLU A 126 -45.95 -16.62 1.01
C GLU A 126 -47.15 -15.86 0.42
N SER A 127 -48.10 -16.68 -0.05
CA SER A 127 -49.18 -16.40 -1.01
C SER A 127 -50.23 -15.37 -0.61
#